data_AF-A0A950KDG4-F1
#
_entry.id   AF-A0A950KDG4-F1
#
_cell.length_a   1.000
_cell.length_b   1.000
_cell.length_c   1.000
_cell.angle_alpha   90.00
_cell.angle_beta   90.00
_cell.angle_gamma   90.00
#
_symmetry.space_group_name_H-M   'P 1'
#
loop_
_entity.id
_entity.type
_entity.pdbx_description
1 polymer ?
#
loop_
_entity_poly.entity_id
_entity_poly.type
_entity_poly.pdbx_seq_one_letter_code
_entity_poly.pdbx_strand_id
1 'polypeptide(L)'
;MAKYATAGFSFGTTGLVWVISNRAWGQLPAPVQDALTKAGPVAEQNFCTYADSNEDAERGVLEKGGMTVIDLAPAERSALQQKLAPVADEWATDLDRRGKPATPVLHQLRDIIAGDKEK
;
A
#
# COMPACT_ATOMS: atom_id res chain seq x y z
N MET A 1 -2.23 23.58 -7.24
CA MET A 1 -2.85 22.24 -7.25
C MET A 1 -2.54 21.56 -8.58
N ALA A 2 -2.51 20.23 -8.61
CA ALA A 2 -2.41 19.48 -9.86
C ALA A 2 -3.65 19.74 -10.74
N LYS A 3 -3.46 19.85 -12.06
CA LYS A 3 -4.54 20.05 -13.03
C LYS A 3 -5.06 18.74 -13.63
N TYR A 4 -4.21 17.73 -13.66
CA TYR A 4 -4.48 16.43 -14.27
C TYR A 4 -4.04 15.33 -13.32
N ALA A 5 -4.79 14.23 -13.32
CA ALA A 5 -4.45 12.98 -12.67
C ALA A 5 -4.71 11.82 -13.64
N THR A 6 -4.01 10.69 -13.46
CA THR A 6 -4.24 9.47 -14.24
C THR A 6 -4.83 8.39 -13.34
N ALA A 7 -5.76 7.61 -13.88
CA ALA A 7 -6.40 6.47 -13.21
C ALA A 7 -6.33 5.20 -14.06
N GLY A 8 -6.73 4.07 -13.48
CA GLY A 8 -6.78 2.78 -14.18
C GLY A 8 -5.48 1.97 -14.18
N PHE A 9 -4.43 2.43 -13.48
CA PHE A 9 -3.20 1.67 -13.24
C PHE A 9 -2.70 1.93 -11.82
N SER A 10 -2.39 0.87 -11.06
CA SER A 10 -1.79 1.00 -9.73
C SER A 10 -0.27 1.13 -9.86
N PHE A 11 0.27 2.22 -9.31
CA PHE A 11 1.72 2.43 -9.17
C PHE A 11 2.24 1.98 -7.80
N GLY A 12 1.41 1.27 -7.04
CA GLY A 12 1.64 0.93 -5.63
C GLY A 12 0.68 1.68 -4.70
N THR A 13 0.77 1.36 -3.41
CA THR A 13 0.06 2.04 -2.33
C THR A 13 1.07 2.48 -1.26
N THR A 14 0.72 3.49 -0.48
CA THR A 14 1.55 3.93 0.64
C THR A 14 1.26 3.06 1.86
N GLY A 15 2.23 2.27 2.30
CA GLY A 15 2.15 1.55 3.56
C GLY A 15 2.38 2.48 4.75
N LEU A 16 1.49 2.44 5.74
CA LEU A 16 1.68 3.12 7.02
C LEU A 16 1.99 2.09 8.10
N VAL A 17 2.94 2.42 8.98
CA VAL A 17 3.29 1.58 10.13
C VAL A 17 3.18 2.41 11.39
N TRP A 18 2.26 2.04 12.28
CA TRP A 18 2.18 2.62 13.62
C TRP A 18 3.19 1.93 14.52
N VAL A 19 4.20 2.70 14.95
CA VAL A 19 5.32 2.18 15.73
C VAL A 19 5.42 2.83 17.10
N ILE A 20 5.84 2.04 18.08
CA ILE A 20 6.22 2.49 19.42
C ILE A 20 7.66 2.05 19.69
N SER A 21 8.47 2.93 20.30
CA SER A 21 9.84 2.55 20.64
C SER A 21 9.87 1.42 21.67
N ASN A 22 10.83 0.50 21.55
CA ASN A 22 10.99 -0.60 22.51
C ASN A 22 11.13 -0.11 23.96
N ARG A 23 11.80 1.04 24.17
CA ARG A 23 11.93 1.66 25.48
C ARG A 23 10.56 2.07 26.05
N ALA A 24 9.76 2.79 25.28
CA ALA A 24 8.44 3.23 25.72
C ALA A 24 7.51 2.04 25.94
N TRP A 25 7.52 1.07 25.02
CA TRP A 25 6.76 -0.17 25.16
C TRP A 25 7.09 -0.93 26.45
N GLY A 26 8.39 -1.11 26.74
CA GLY A 26 8.85 -1.80 27.93
C GLY A 26 8.52 -1.10 29.26
N GLN A 27 8.16 0.19 29.21
CA GLN A 27 7.72 0.95 30.38
C GLN A 27 6.21 0.84 30.64
N LEU A 28 5.44 0.28 29.70
CA LEU A 28 3.99 0.11 29.86
C LEU A 28 3.69 -1.11 30.75
N PRO A 29 2.69 -1.01 31.65
CA PRO A 29 2.16 -2.17 32.36
C PRO A 29 1.63 -3.24 31.38
N ALA A 30 1.75 -4.52 31.74
CA ALA A 30 1.30 -5.64 30.90
C ALA A 30 -0.16 -5.52 30.40
N PRO A 31 -1.15 -5.06 31.21
CA PRO A 31 -2.51 -4.85 30.71
C PRO A 31 -2.61 -3.79 29.61
N VAL A 32 -1.72 -2.78 29.61
CA VAL A 32 -1.69 -1.74 28.58
C VAL A 32 -1.05 -2.26 27.30
N GLN A 33 0.03 -3.03 27.41
CA GLN A 33 0.64 -3.71 26.26
C GLN A 33 -0.35 -4.64 25.57
N ASP A 34 -1.11 -5.43 26.33
CA ASP A 34 -2.15 -6.31 25.81
C ASP A 34 -3.27 -5.51 25.12
N ALA A 35 -3.75 -4.43 25.74
CA ALA A 35 -4.77 -3.56 25.16
C ALA A 35 -4.31 -2.94 23.83
N LEU A 36 -3.08 -2.42 23.75
CA LEU A 36 -2.53 -1.84 22.51
C LEU A 36 -2.33 -2.91 21.43
N THR A 37 -1.88 -4.11 21.79
CA THR A 37 -1.71 -5.23 20.85
C THR A 37 -3.05 -5.63 20.22
N LYS A 38 -4.11 -5.68 21.03
CA LYS A 38 -5.47 -5.98 20.55
C LYS A 38 -6.08 -4.84 19.73
N ALA A 39 -5.77 -3.60 20.08
CA ALA A 39 -6.27 -2.42 19.38
C ALA A 39 -5.63 -2.22 17.99
N GLY A 40 -4.40 -2.69 17.78
CA GLY A 40 -3.65 -2.52 16.52
C GLY A 40 -4.44 -2.97 15.27
N PRO A 41 -4.87 -4.24 15.18
CA PRO A 41 -5.65 -4.72 14.03
C PRO A 41 -6.98 -3.99 13.85
N VAL A 42 -7.61 -3.55 14.93
CA VAL A 42 -8.87 -2.78 14.87
C VAL A 42 -8.63 -1.40 14.29
N ALA A 43 -7.55 -0.74 14.69
CA ALA A 43 -7.16 0.56 14.17
C ALA A 43 -6.77 0.48 12.68
N GLU A 44 -6.03 -0.56 12.29
CA GLU A 44 -5.68 -0.85 10.90
C GLU A 44 -6.94 -1.02 10.04
N GLN A 45 -7.85 -1.92 10.43
CA GLN A 45 -9.08 -2.16 9.67
C GLN A 45 -9.96 -0.92 9.54
N ASN A 46 -10.06 -0.13 10.62
CA ASN A 46 -10.83 1.12 10.60
C ASN A 46 -10.20 2.14 9.63
N PHE A 47 -8.88 2.29 9.64
CA PHE A 47 -8.19 3.18 8.71
C PHE A 47 -8.34 2.72 7.26
N CYS A 48 -8.15 1.43 6.97
CA CYS A 48 -8.34 0.89 5.61
C CYS A 48 -9.77 1.13 5.12
N THR A 49 -10.77 0.83 5.94
CA THR A 49 -12.18 1.06 5.61
C THR A 49 -12.48 2.53 5.32
N TYR A 50 -11.94 3.43 6.15
CA TYR A 50 -12.08 4.87 5.95
C TYR A 50 -11.43 5.31 4.64
N ALA A 51 -10.18 4.91 4.39
CA ALA A 51 -9.44 5.26 3.18
C ALA A 51 -10.18 4.80 1.91
N ASP A 52 -10.58 3.52 1.88
CA ASP A 52 -11.32 2.94 0.75
C ASP A 52 -12.66 3.66 0.52
N SER A 53 -13.39 3.99 1.59
CA SER A 53 -14.70 4.67 1.48
C SER A 53 -14.58 6.14 1.05
N ASN A 54 -13.44 6.77 1.32
CA ASN A 54 -13.27 8.20 1.09
C ASN A 54 -12.61 8.51 -0.25
N GLU A 55 -11.90 7.56 -0.86
CA GLU A 55 -11.14 7.81 -2.10
C GLU A 55 -12.04 8.38 -3.22
N ASP A 56 -13.22 7.80 -3.44
CA ASP A 56 -14.16 8.28 -4.46
C ASP A 56 -14.77 9.64 -4.13
N ALA A 57 -15.06 9.89 -2.84
CA ALA A 57 -15.57 11.17 -2.39
C ALA A 57 -14.54 12.29 -2.59
N GLU A 58 -13.28 12.02 -2.24
CA GLU A 58 -12.16 12.95 -2.41
C GLU A 58 -11.84 13.20 -3.88
N ARG A 59 -11.89 12.16 -4.72
CA ARG A 59 -11.79 12.31 -6.18
C ARG A 59 -12.84 13.31 -6.70
N GLY A 60 -14.10 13.15 -6.30
CA GLY A 60 -15.18 14.05 -6.69
C GLY A 60 -14.99 15.50 -6.21
N VAL A 61 -14.35 15.71 -5.05
CA VAL A 61 -13.98 17.07 -4.58
C VAL A 61 -12.91 17.68 -5.48
N LEU A 62 -11.89 16.91 -5.85
CA LEU A 62 -10.80 17.39 -6.71
C LEU A 62 -11.31 17.72 -8.13
N GLU A 63 -12.20 16.90 -8.69
CA GLU A 63 -12.83 17.16 -9.98
C GLU A 63 -13.68 18.43 -9.98
N LYS A 64 -14.49 18.65 -8.93
CA LYS A 64 -15.22 19.92 -8.73
C LYS A 64 -14.29 21.12 -8.59
N GLY A 65 -13.08 20.90 -8.07
CA GLY A 65 -11.99 21.88 -8.01
C GLY A 65 -11.30 22.16 -9.34
N GLY A 66 -11.73 21.51 -10.44
CA GLY A 66 -11.20 21.69 -11.78
C GLY A 66 -10.09 20.71 -12.17
N MET A 67 -9.86 19.65 -11.38
CA MET A 67 -8.96 18.57 -11.79
C MET A 67 -9.61 17.69 -12.86
N THR A 68 -8.85 17.32 -13.88
CA THR A 68 -9.28 16.33 -14.88
C THR A 68 -8.62 14.98 -14.60
N VAL A 69 -9.41 13.94 -14.36
CA VAL A 69 -8.92 12.56 -14.24
C VAL A 69 -8.95 11.89 -15.61
N ILE A 70 -7.83 11.27 -15.99
CA ILE A 70 -7.64 10.59 -17.27
C ILE A 70 -7.51 9.09 -16.99
N ASP A 71 -8.48 8.29 -17.42
CA ASP A 71 -8.35 6.84 -17.39
C ASP A 71 -7.41 6.37 -18.50
N LEU A 72 -6.34 5.67 -18.11
CA LEU A 72 -5.38 5.12 -19.06
C LEU A 72 -6.05 4.08 -19.95
N ALA A 73 -5.77 4.11 -21.25
CA ALA A 73 -6.27 3.13 -22.20
C ALA A 73 -5.64 1.74 -21.95
N PRO A 74 -6.29 0.63 -22.34
CA PRO A 74 -5.74 -0.71 -22.14
C PRO A 74 -4.32 -0.91 -22.71
N ALA A 75 -4.03 -0.31 -23.87
CA ALA A 75 -2.70 -0.37 -24.48
C ALA A 75 -1.64 0.35 -23.63
N GLU A 76 -1.98 1.48 -23.02
CA GLU A 76 -1.09 2.24 -22.14
C GLU A 76 -0.82 1.49 -20.84
N ARG A 77 -1.87 0.88 -20.25
CA ARG A 77 -1.73 0.02 -19.07
C ARG A 77 -0.81 -1.17 -19.34
N SER A 78 -0.95 -1.81 -20.49
CA SER A 78 -0.08 -2.92 -20.90
C SER A 78 1.36 -2.46 -21.10
N ALA A 79 1.57 -1.32 -21.74
CA ALA A 79 2.91 -0.75 -21.92
C ALA A 79 3.57 -0.39 -20.56
N LEU A 80 2.81 0.17 -19.62
CA LEU A 80 3.28 0.45 -18.26
C LEU A 80 3.62 -0.84 -17.51
N GLN A 81 2.76 -1.85 -17.57
CA GLN A 81 3.02 -3.14 -16.93
C GLN A 81 4.31 -3.79 -17.44
N GLN A 82 4.54 -3.78 -18.75
CA GLN A 82 5.77 -4.31 -19.34
C GLN A 82 7.02 -3.53 -18.91
N LYS A 83 6.93 -2.19 -18.89
CA LYS A 83 8.04 -1.32 -18.48
C LYS A 83 8.38 -1.46 -16.99
N LEU A 84 7.38 -1.68 -16.14
CA LEU A 84 7.54 -1.72 -14.69
C LEU A 84 7.72 -3.15 -14.14
N ALA A 85 7.51 -4.18 -14.96
CA ALA A 85 7.69 -5.58 -14.59
C ALA A 85 9.01 -5.88 -13.83
N PRO A 86 10.19 -5.37 -14.24
CA PRO A 86 11.45 -5.72 -13.56
C PRO A 86 11.66 -4.99 -12.22
N VAL A 87 10.93 -3.91 -11.93
CA VAL A 87 11.23 -3.01 -10.80
C VAL A 87 11.22 -3.75 -9.46
N ALA A 88 10.25 -4.63 -9.25
CA ALA A 88 10.14 -5.40 -8.00
C ALA A 88 11.28 -6.42 -7.85
N ASP A 89 11.68 -7.08 -8.94
CA ASP A 89 12.74 -8.09 -8.93
C ASP A 89 14.13 -7.44 -8.75
N GLU A 90 14.34 -6.27 -9.35
CA GLU A 90 15.55 -5.47 -9.15
C GLU A 90 15.69 -5.01 -7.70
N TRP A 91 14.59 -4.52 -7.10
CA TRP A 91 14.54 -4.14 -5.68
C TRP A 91 14.85 -5.33 -4.77
N ALA A 92 14.25 -6.49 -5.02
CA ALA A 92 14.49 -7.70 -4.24
C ALA A 92 15.96 -8.15 -4.35
N THR A 93 16.51 -8.14 -5.57
CA THR A 93 17.90 -8.49 -5.84
C THR A 93 18.87 -7.56 -5.10
N ASP A 94 18.60 -6.25 -5.06
CA ASP A 94 19.43 -5.29 -4.31
C ASP A 94 19.42 -5.56 -2.81
N LEU A 95 18.24 -5.84 -2.26
CA LEU A 95 18.09 -6.14 -0.84
C LEU A 95 18.74 -7.48 -0.45
N ASP A 96 18.64 -8.50 -1.30
CA ASP A 96 19.33 -9.79 -1.11
C ASP A 96 20.85 -9.60 -1.05
N ARG A 97 21.41 -8.76 -1.93
CA ARG A 97 22.85 -8.38 -1.91
C ARG A 97 23.25 -7.73 -0.59
N ARG A 98 22.31 -7.07 0.09
CA ARG A 98 22.49 -6.43 1.40
C ARG A 98 22.18 -7.37 2.57
N GLY A 99 21.98 -8.66 2.30
CA GLY A 99 21.68 -9.67 3.31
C GLY A 99 20.25 -9.59 3.87
N LYS A 100 19.32 -8.95 3.16
CA LYS A 100 17.89 -8.95 3.48
C LYS A 100 17.18 -9.92 2.54
N PRO A 101 16.44 -10.93 3.04
CA PRO A 101 15.85 -11.97 2.21
C PRO A 101 14.59 -11.46 1.48
N ALA A 102 14.75 -10.56 0.52
CA ALA A 102 13.65 -9.88 -0.14
C ALA A 102 13.04 -10.71 -1.29
N THR A 103 13.82 -11.50 -2.02
CA THR A 103 13.27 -12.39 -3.07
C THR A 103 12.21 -13.37 -2.53
N PRO A 104 12.48 -14.15 -1.46
CA PRO A 104 11.44 -15.04 -0.92
C PRO A 104 10.22 -14.28 -0.37
N VAL A 105 10.41 -13.07 0.19
CA VAL A 105 9.30 -12.23 0.67
C VAL A 105 8.45 -11.71 -0.51
N LEU A 106 9.09 -11.30 -1.61
CA LEU A 106 8.40 -10.87 -2.82
C LEU A 106 7.59 -12.00 -3.45
N HIS A 107 8.13 -13.23 -3.44
CA HIS A 107 7.38 -14.41 -3.91
C HIS A 107 6.14 -14.65 -3.04
N GLN A 108 6.30 -14.63 -1.71
CA GLN A 108 5.16 -14.77 -0.79
C GLN A 108 4.10 -13.69 -1.00
N LEU A 109 4.50 -12.43 -1.18
CA LEU A 109 3.57 -11.34 -1.47
C LEU A 109 2.80 -11.58 -2.77
N ARG A 110 3.49 -12.02 -3.83
CA ARG A 110 2.86 -12.36 -5.12
C ARG A 110 1.84 -13.49 -4.97
N ASP A 111 2.16 -14.52 -4.19
CA ASP A 111 1.24 -15.63 -3.92
C ASP A 111 -0.01 -15.18 -3.15
N ILE A 112 0.15 -14.30 -2.14
CA ILE A 112 -0.97 -13.72 -1.39
C ILE A 112 -1.88 -12.92 -2.33
N ILE A 113 -1.31 -12.04 -3.15
CA ILE A 113 -2.07 -11.20 -4.09
C ILE A 113 -2.78 -12.07 -5.14
N ALA A 114 -2.16 -13.16 -5.61
CA ALA A 114 -2.78 -14.08 -6.55
C ALA A 114 -3.99 -14.79 -5.90
N GLY A 115 -3.84 -15.26 -4.65
CA GLY A 115 -4.92 -15.93 -3.92
C GLY A 115 -6.09 -15.03 -3.53
N ASP A 116 -5.86 -13.73 -3.32
CA ASP A 116 -6.94 -12.77 -3.02
C ASP A 116 -7.79 -12.43 -4.26
N LYS A 117 -7.27 -12.63 -5.48
CA LYS A 117 -8.04 -12.44 -6.73
C LYS A 117 -9.01 -13.59 -7.04
N GLU A 118 -8.91 -14.71 -6.33
CA GLU A 118 -9.75 -15.90 -6.52
C GLU A 118 -10.96 -15.95 -5.56
N LYS A 119 -11.12 -14.94 -4.69
CA LYS A 119 -12.26 -14.77 -3.78
C LYS A 119 -13.15 -13.61 -4.22
#